data_AF-A0A523D6W7-F1
#
_entry.id   AF-A0A523D6W7-F1
#
_cell.length_a   1.000
_cell.length_b   1.000
_cell.length_c   1.000
_cell.angle_alpha   90.00
_cell.angle_beta   90.00
_cell.angle_gamma   90.00
#
_symmetry.space_group_name_H-M   'P 1'
#
loop_
_entity.id
_entity.type
_entity.pdbx_description
1 polymer ?
#
loop_
_entity_poly.entity_id
_entity_poly.type
_entity_poly.pdbx_seq_one_letter_code
_entity_poly.pdbx_strand_id
1 'polypeptide(L)' 'MIRLKSADIEELKQIAQKTYPHECCGVMVGSIENGVKTVTELIPAENQRTDSPANRYLITPDLLNELEKKLKGTDRA' A
#
# COMPACT_ATOMS: atom_id res chain seq x y z
N MET A 1 9.33 14.74 -2.99
CA MET A 1 8.60 14.91 -1.70
C MET A 1 7.30 14.11 -1.78
N ILE A 2 6.90 13.45 -0.69
CA ILE A 2 5.61 12.74 -0.60
C ILE A 2 4.69 13.49 0.36
N ARG A 3 3.41 13.62 0.00
CA ARG A 3 2.36 14.21 0.82
C ARG A 3 1.39 13.12 1.27
N LEU A 4 1.22 13.05 2.58
CA LEU A 4 0.27 12.19 3.27
C LEU A 4 -0.61 13.11 4.13
N LYS A 5 -1.91 12.85 4.16
CA LYS A 5 -2.82 13.50 5.11
C LYS A 5 -2.57 12.90 6.49
N SER A 6 -2.96 13.64 7.54
CA SER A 6 -2.89 13.11 8.91
C SER A 6 -3.71 11.82 9.08
N ALA A 7 -4.82 11.68 8.33
CA ALA A 7 -5.62 10.47 8.30
C ALA A 7 -4.85 9.26 7.74
N ASP A 8 -4.09 9.45 6.65
CA ASP A 8 -3.25 8.39 6.06
C ASP A 8 -2.21 7.90 7.06
N ILE A 9 -1.58 8.83 7.81
CA ILE A 9 -0.60 8.48 8.84
C ILE A 9 -1.24 7.67 9.98
N GLU A 10 -2.45 8.04 10.40
CA GLU A 10 -3.15 7.30 11.46
C GLU A 10 -3.55 5.91 10.98
N GLU A 11 -4.04 5.78 9.75
CA GLU A 11 -4.36 4.48 9.15
C GLU A 11 -3.12 3.57 9.05
N LEU A 12 -1.97 4.11 8.62
CA LEU A 12 -0.70 3.36 8.62
C LEU A 12 -0.33 2.85 10.01
N LYS A 13 -0.53 3.65 11.05
CA LYS A 13 -0.28 3.20 12.44
C LYS A 13 -1.22 2.09 12.86
N GLN A 14 -2.50 2.16 12.50
CA GLN A 14 -3.48 1.12 12.82
C GLN A 14 -3.14 -0.19 12.11
N ILE A 15 -2.74 -0.13 10.83
CA ILE A 15 -2.27 -1.30 10.07
C ILE A 15 -1.04 -1.92 10.75
N ALA A 16 -0.06 -1.10 11.12
CA ALA A 16 1.15 -1.57 11.80
C ALA A 16 0.84 -2.23 13.15
N GLN A 17 -0.02 -1.61 13.97
CA GLN A 17 -0.44 -2.16 15.27
C GLN A 17 -1.16 -3.50 15.11
N LYS A 18 -2.07 -3.61 14.14
CA LYS A 18 -2.82 -4.85 13.87
C LYS A 18 -1.92 -5.98 13.39
N THR A 19 -0.88 -5.67 12.64
CA THR A 19 0.01 -6.67 12.01
C THR A 19 1.13 -7.12 12.95
N TYR A 20 1.43 -6.34 13.99
CA TYR A 20 2.45 -6.67 14.99
C TYR A 20 2.22 -8.07 15.60
N PRO A 21 3.27 -8.91 15.76
CA PRO A 21 4.71 -8.62 15.59
C PRO A 21 5.23 -8.80 14.16
N HIS A 22 4.36 -9.06 13.19
CA HIS A 22 4.74 -9.30 11.81
C HIS A 22 4.95 -7.98 11.05
N GLU A 23 5.76 -8.07 9.99
CA GLU A 23 5.97 -6.95 9.07
C GLU A 23 4.63 -6.55 8.42
N CYS A 24 4.38 -5.24 8.32
CA CYS A 24 3.27 -4.69 7.54
C CYS A 24 3.80 -4.10 6.22
N CYS A 25 3.17 -4.44 5.11
CA CYS A 25 3.46 -3.87 3.79
C CYS A 25 2.17 -3.43 3.11
N GLY A 26 2.30 -2.69 2.01
CA GLY A 26 1.16 -2.21 1.25
C GLY A 26 1.56 -1.33 0.07
N VAL A 27 0.55 -0.85 -0.64
CA VAL A 27 0.67 0.03 -1.80
C VAL A 27 0.08 1.38 -1.45
N MET A 28 0.81 2.45 -1.78
CA MET A 28 0.30 3.82 -1.73
C MET A 28 -0.07 4.26 -3.13
N VAL A 29 -1.33 4.61 -3.34
CA VAL A 29 -1.86 5.08 -4.62
C VAL A 29 -2.05 6.59 -4.55
N GLY A 30 -1.77 7.28 -5.65
CA GLY A 30 -1.81 8.73 -5.70
C GLY A 30 -1.45 9.31 -7.05
N SER A 31 -1.36 10.64 -7.11
CA SER A 31 -0.91 11.39 -8.28
C SER A 31 0.52 11.91 -8.09
N ILE A 32 1.16 12.27 -9.20
CA ILE A 32 2.43 12.98 -9.21
C ILE A 32 2.25 14.26 -10.01
N GLU A 33 2.41 15.40 -9.34
CA GLU A 33 2.28 16.73 -9.94
C GLU A 33 3.51 17.56 -9.59
N ASN A 34 4.19 18.11 -10.59
CA ASN A 34 5.38 18.96 -10.40
C ASN A 34 6.46 18.33 -9.49
N GLY A 35 6.64 17.01 -9.57
CA GLY A 35 7.60 16.26 -8.75
C GLY A 35 7.17 15.99 -7.30
N VAL A 36 5.94 16.37 -6.92
CA VAL A 36 5.33 16.05 -5.63
C VAL A 36 4.40 14.86 -5.79
N LYS A 37 4.61 13.83 -4.96
CA LYS A 37 3.72 12.65 -4.91
C LYS A 37 2.66 12.88 -3.85
N THR A 38 1.37 12.84 -4.22
CA THR A 38 0.26 13.02 -3.28
C THR A 38 -0.50 11.72 -3.15
N VAL A 39 -0.53 11.16 -1.94
CA VAL A 39 -1.24 9.90 -1.67
C VAL A 39 -2.74 10.18 -1.50
N THR A 40 -3.55 9.33 -2.10
CA THR A 40 -5.02 9.41 -2.07
C THR A 40 -5.68 8.15 -1.55
N GLU A 41 -4.99 7.00 -1.59
CA GLU A 41 -5.50 5.72 -1.10
C GLU A 41 -4.33 4.87 -0.57
N LEU A 42 -4.55 4.23 0.58
CA LEU A 42 -3.64 3.25 1.17
C LEU A 42 -4.24 1.86 1.03
N ILE A 43 -3.44 0.90 0.57
CA ILE A 43 -3.90 -0.47 0.33
C ILE A 43 -2.95 -1.41 1.08
N PRO A 44 -3.38 -2.00 2.21
CA PRO A 44 -2.58 -3.01 2.90
C PRO A 44 -2.33 -4.21 1.98
N ALA A 45 -1.12 -4.76 2.03
CA ALA A 45 -0.79 -6.05 1.46
C ALA A 45 -0.71 -7.08 2.59
N GLU A 46 -1.02 -8.33 2.26
CA GLU A 46 -0.82 -9.46 3.15
C GLU A 46 0.40 -10.26 2.70
N ASN A 47 1.17 -10.79 3.66
CA ASN A 47 2.32 -11.62 3.34
C ASN A 47 1.82 -12.97 2.84
N GLN A 48 1.91 -13.20 1.53
CA GLN A 48 1.49 -14.46 0.92
C GLN A 48 2.50 -15.58 1.14
N ARG A 49 3.62 -15.29 1.81
CA ARG A 49 4.60 -16.29 2.21
C ARG A 49 4.18 -16.94 3.54
N THR A 50 3.66 -18.16 3.46
CA THR A 50 3.16 -18.90 4.63
C THR A 50 4.17 -19.88 5.23
N ASP A 51 5.16 -20.33 4.45
CA ASP A 51 6.18 -21.30 4.86
C ASP A 51 7.23 -20.70 5.81
N SER A 52 7.57 -19.43 5.62
CA SER A 52 8.59 -18.71 6.40
C SER A 52 8.35 -17.20 6.37
N PRO A 53 7.28 -16.72 7.03
CA PRO A 53 6.81 -15.33 6.90
C PRO A 53 7.80 -14.28 7.43
N ALA A 54 8.71 -14.66 8.33
CA ALA A 54 9.70 -13.75 8.92
C ALA A 54 10.96 -13.55 8.06
N ASN A 55 11.20 -14.41 7.05
CA ASN A 55 12.43 -14.36 6.27
C ASN A 55 12.33 -13.42 5.06
N ARG A 56 11.16 -13.38 4.41
CA ARG A 56 10.87 -12.48 3.27
C ARG A 56 9.37 -12.22 3.20
N TYR A 57 9.01 -10.99 2.84
CA TYR A 57 7.65 -10.63 2.48
C TYR A 57 7.38 -10.98 1.02
N LEU A 58 6.27 -11.69 0.75
CA LEU A 58 5.80 -11.97 -0.61
C LEU A 58 4.54 -11.17 -0.90
N ILE A 59 4.67 -10.23 -1.83
CA ILE A 59 3.54 -9.59 -2.51
C ILE A 59 3.35 -10.30 -3.84
N THR A 60 2.17 -10.84 -4.09
CA THR A 60 1.90 -11.58 -5.33
C THR A 60 1.73 -10.64 -6.52
N PRO A 61 2.07 -11.10 -7.74
CA PRO A 61 1.75 -10.36 -8.96
C PRO A 61 0.25 -10.11 -9.12
N ASP A 62 -0.59 -11.03 -8.64
CA ASP A 62 -2.05 -10.92 -8.75
C ASP A 62 -2.59 -9.68 -8.02
N LEU A 63 -2.09 -9.39 -6.82
CA LEU A 63 -2.45 -8.16 -6.10
C LEU A 63 -2.15 -6.93 -6.95
N LEU A 64 -0.95 -6.85 -7.53
CA LEU A 64 -0.55 -5.70 -8.34
C LEU A 64 -1.38 -5.61 -9.63
N ASN A 65 -1.64 -6.73 -10.29
CA ASN A 65 -2.44 -6.79 -11.51
C ASN A 65 -3.89 -6.35 -11.27
N GLU A 66 -4.50 -6.77 -10.16
CA GLU A 66 -5.85 -6.36 -9.78
C GLU A 66 -5.92 -4.87 -9.46
N LEU A 67 -4.93 -4.37 -8.71
CA LEU A 67 -4.81 -2.94 -8.41
C LEU A 67 -4.63 -2.11 -9.68
N GLU A 68 -3.74 -2.50 -10.58
CA GLU A 68 -3.57 -1.80 -11.85
C GLU A 68 -4.86 -1.76 -12.69
N LYS A 69 -5.59 -2.89 -12.76
CA LYS A 69 -6.87 -2.94 -13.47
C LYS A 69 -7.90 -2.00 -12.86
N LYS A 70 -8.00 -1.99 -11.51
CA LYS A 70 -8.88 -1.07 -10.78
C LYS A 70 -8.54 0.39 -11.09
N LEU A 71 -7.25 0.73 -11.10
CA LEU A 71 -6.78 2.10 -11.27
C LEU A 71 -6.89 2.60 -12.72
N LYS A 72 -6.63 1.75 -13.72
CA LYS A 72 -6.76 2.09 -15.15
C LYS A 72 -8.21 2.38 -15.56
N GLY A 73 -9.20 1.93 -14.79
CA GLY A 73 -10.62 2.27 -15.00
C GLY A 73 -11.09 3.54 -14.29
N THR A 74 -10.25 4.12 -13.43
CA THR A 74 -10.53 5.37 -12.73
C THR A 74 -9.65 6.47 -13.31
N ASP A 75 -10.12 7.14 -14.35
CA ASP A 75 -9.54 8.41 -14.79
C ASP A 75 -9.76 9.45 -13.69
N ARG A 76 -8.84 9.51 -12.73
CA ARG A 76 -8.74 10.59 -11.75
C ARG A 76 -7.63 11.52 -12.24
N ALA A 77 -8.02 12.38 -13.17
CA ALA A 77 -7.28 13.56 -13.61
C ALA A 77 -7.16 14.59 -12.48
#